data_AF-A0ABD0V0I7-F1
#
_entry.id   AF-A0ABD0V0I7-F1
#
_cell.length_a   1.000
_cell.length_b   1.000
_cell.length_c   1.000
_cell.angle_alpha   90.00
_cell.angle_beta   90.00
_cell.angle_gamma   90.00
#
_symmetry.space_group_name_H-M   'P 1'
#
loop_
_entity.id
_entity.type
_entity.pdbx_description
1 polymer ?
#
loop_
_entity_poly.entity_id
_entity_poly.type
_entity_poly.pdbx_seq_one_letter_code
_entity_poly.pdbx_strand_id
1 'polypeptide(L)'
;MFSSGTNSPLETSAVAGEVLFPKTFVWRYGGSRVMVTGTFTRWTDHVPMSPVEGCPTLFQATCRLAPGMHQYKFYVDGEWRHDEHEPSVSGSYGIVNIVFVTREPDSLTAPLSPGTPGSGINMEVDHETFQHTGTGLGILESDIETSRHCISSYLSSHTAYSLLPDSGKVIALDVNLPVKQAFHVLYEQGIPVAPLWDLNRGKFVGVLSPLDFILILKELGNHGSNLTEGELETHTIAAWKSAKQQISRQFYPHSKSGQRSLVYAGPFDSLKDVALKILQNDVSTIPIIHSSAHDGFFPQLLHLASLSGILKCICRYFRHSSRCLPILHQPICSLSIGTWVPKIGESNTKTLAMLRPNASLSSALALLVEAQVSSIPVVNDNDSLLDIYSRSDITALAKDKVYTHIHLDEMSVYQALQLGQDSTKPNGFFGQRCQMCLGTDTLQKVMERLANPGVRRVIIVEAGSKRVEGIISLGDVFKFFLGSP
;
A
#
# COMPACT_ATOMS: atom_id res chain seq x y z
N MET A 1 -37.71 10.03 41.96
CA MET A 1 -38.80 9.13 41.50
C MET A 1 -38.53 8.81 40.04
N PHE A 2 -37.94 7.64 39.76
CA PHE A 2 -37.85 7.12 38.39
C PHE A 2 -38.38 5.69 38.42
N SER A 3 -39.35 5.46 37.54
CA SER A 3 -40.24 4.32 37.50
C SER A 3 -39.53 3.09 36.96
N SER A 4 -39.82 1.97 37.60
CA SER A 4 -39.47 0.60 37.24
C SER A 4 -40.31 0.06 36.09
N GLY A 5 -39.67 -0.69 35.19
CA GLY A 5 -40.19 -1.98 34.72
C GLY A 5 -40.72 -2.06 33.28
N THR A 6 -39.98 -2.79 32.44
CA THR A 6 -40.52 -3.95 31.72
C THR A 6 -39.38 -4.85 31.26
N ASN A 7 -39.17 -5.94 31.99
CA ASN A 7 -38.34 -7.08 31.59
C ASN A 7 -39.10 -7.91 30.55
N SER A 8 -38.44 -8.25 29.44
CA SER A 8 -38.77 -9.45 28.66
C SER A 8 -37.47 -10.22 28.39
N PRO A 9 -37.47 -11.57 28.48
CA PRO A 9 -36.26 -12.37 28.44
C PRO A 9 -35.84 -12.62 26.99
N LEU A 10 -34.66 -12.14 26.61
CA LEU A 10 -34.04 -12.52 25.35
C LEU A 10 -33.37 -13.88 25.52
N GLU A 11 -33.92 -14.82 24.76
CA GLU A 11 -33.54 -16.21 24.61
C GLU A 11 -32.03 -16.38 24.40
N THR A 12 -31.47 -17.31 25.15
CA THR A 12 -30.14 -17.91 24.93
C THR A 12 -30.09 -18.57 23.56
N SER A 13 -29.60 -17.83 22.55
CA SER A 13 -29.13 -18.44 21.30
C SER A 13 -27.70 -18.91 21.50
N ALA A 14 -27.53 -20.23 21.58
CA ALA A 14 -26.26 -20.91 21.67
C ALA A 14 -25.39 -20.56 20.45
N VAL A 15 -24.34 -19.77 20.68
CA VAL A 15 -23.32 -19.49 19.67
C VAL A 15 -22.45 -20.73 19.53
N ALA A 16 -22.40 -21.26 18.31
CA ALA A 16 -21.52 -22.35 17.90
C ALA A 16 -20.09 -22.11 18.41
N GLY A 17 -19.51 -23.12 19.06
CA GLY A 17 -18.25 -23.00 19.79
C GLY A 17 -17.12 -22.45 18.92
N GLU A 18 -16.62 -21.26 19.25
CA GLU A 18 -15.35 -20.77 18.73
C GLU A 18 -14.26 -21.75 19.15
N VAL A 19 -13.49 -22.25 18.16
CA VAL A 19 -12.31 -23.07 18.44
C VAL A 19 -11.28 -22.17 19.11
N LEU A 20 -11.00 -22.40 20.39
CA LEU A 20 -10.03 -21.62 21.16
C LEU A 20 -8.70 -22.37 21.30
N PHE A 21 -7.59 -21.66 21.10
CA PHE A 21 -6.23 -22.19 21.16
C PHE A 21 -5.55 -21.77 22.47
N PRO A 22 -4.83 -22.67 23.15
CA PRO A 22 -4.09 -22.32 24.35
C PRO A 22 -2.89 -21.45 23.99
N LYS A 23 -2.78 -20.28 24.61
CA LYS A 23 -1.62 -19.39 24.49
C LYS A 23 -1.10 -19.03 25.88
N THR A 24 0.20 -19.25 26.08
CA THR A 24 0.89 -18.91 27.33
C THR A 24 1.45 -17.50 27.27
N PHE A 25 1.05 -16.68 28.23
CA PHE A 25 1.59 -15.35 28.51
C PHE A 25 2.64 -15.47 29.60
N VAL A 26 3.74 -14.75 29.45
CA VAL A 26 4.88 -14.78 30.38
C VAL A 26 5.23 -13.36 30.79
N TRP A 27 5.42 -13.15 32.09
CA TRP A 27 5.91 -11.90 32.68
C TRP A 27 7.23 -12.18 33.41
N ARG A 28 8.31 -11.46 33.07
CA ARG A 28 9.68 -11.80 33.50
C ARG A 28 10.26 -10.88 34.57
N TYR A 29 9.53 -9.85 34.98
CA TYR A 29 10.08 -8.74 35.77
C TYR A 29 9.75 -8.83 37.26
N GLY A 30 9.30 -9.98 37.75
CA GLY A 30 8.86 -10.17 39.13
C GLY A 30 7.60 -9.39 39.51
N GLY A 31 7.18 -9.54 40.77
CA GLY A 31 5.97 -8.93 41.34
C GLY A 31 5.37 -9.82 42.41
N SER A 32 4.50 -9.27 43.26
CA SER A 32 3.80 -10.04 44.31
C SER A 32 2.45 -10.56 43.81
N ARG A 33 1.75 -9.77 43.00
CA ARG A 33 0.47 -10.13 42.39
C ARG A 33 0.47 -9.71 40.92
N VAL A 34 0.70 -10.69 40.06
CA VAL A 34 0.79 -10.52 38.60
C VAL A 34 -0.47 -11.09 37.96
N MET A 35 -1.17 -10.28 37.18
CA MET A 35 -2.35 -10.66 36.42
C MET A 35 -2.20 -10.23 34.96
N VAL A 36 -2.87 -10.94 34.05
CA VAL A 36 -2.98 -10.57 32.63
C VAL A 36 -4.43 -10.30 32.26
N THR A 37 -4.66 -9.24 31.51
CA THR A 37 -5.98 -8.82 31.02
C THR A 37 -5.86 -8.45 29.55
N GLY A 38 -6.86 -8.74 28.75
CA GLY A 38 -6.82 -8.41 27.33
C GLY A 38 -8.16 -8.50 26.63
N THR A 39 -8.14 -8.49 25.29
CA THR A 39 -9.36 -8.59 24.47
C THR A 39 -10.13 -9.88 24.73
N PHE A 40 -9.43 -10.95 25.09
CA PHE A 40 -10.02 -12.25 25.44
C PHE A 40 -10.72 -12.27 26.80
N THR A 41 -10.45 -11.29 27.67
CA THR A 41 -11.23 -11.03 28.90
C THR A 41 -12.09 -9.78 28.79
N ARG A 42 -12.29 -9.26 27.57
CA ARG A 42 -13.03 -8.01 27.29
C ARG A 42 -12.53 -6.81 28.10
N TRP A 43 -11.27 -6.82 28.54
CA TRP A 43 -10.68 -5.82 29.42
C TRP A 43 -11.39 -5.64 30.78
N THR A 44 -12.29 -6.55 31.16
CA THR A 44 -13.01 -6.51 32.44
C THR A 44 -12.43 -7.47 33.46
N ASP A 45 -12.05 -8.67 33.01
CA ASP A 45 -11.56 -9.71 33.92
C ASP A 45 -10.03 -9.77 33.95
N HIS A 46 -9.50 -10.07 35.14
CA HIS A 46 -8.07 -10.25 35.38
C HIS A 46 -7.76 -11.74 35.56
N VAL A 47 -6.87 -12.28 34.72
CA VAL A 47 -6.40 -13.66 34.84
C VAL A 47 -5.15 -13.68 35.73
N PRO A 48 -5.19 -14.31 36.91
CA PRO A 48 -4.00 -14.42 37.77
C PRO A 48 -2.93 -15.28 37.11
N MET A 49 -1.67 -14.85 37.23
CA MET A 49 -0.51 -15.58 36.74
C MET A 49 0.20 -16.30 37.88
N SER A 50 0.72 -17.50 37.61
CA SER A 50 1.44 -18.33 38.58
C SER A 50 2.94 -18.20 38.39
N PRO A 51 3.74 -18.12 39.47
CA PRO A 51 5.19 -18.16 39.36
C PRO A 51 5.64 -19.51 38.79
N VAL A 52 6.70 -19.49 37.97
CA VAL A 52 7.27 -20.70 37.37
C VAL A 52 8.22 -21.37 38.37
N GLU A 53 8.10 -22.70 38.50
CA GLU A 53 8.94 -23.48 39.39
C GLU A 53 10.43 -23.26 39.08
N GLY A 54 11.20 -22.87 40.10
CA GLY A 54 12.63 -22.59 39.98
C GLY A 54 13.01 -21.18 39.52
N CYS A 55 12.04 -20.31 39.18
CA CYS A 55 12.30 -18.92 38.75
C CYS A 55 11.32 -17.93 39.40
N PRO A 56 11.65 -17.32 40.56
CA PRO A 56 10.71 -16.46 41.32
C PRO A 56 10.37 -15.14 40.63
N THR A 57 11.12 -14.74 39.60
CA THR A 57 10.87 -13.53 38.81
C THR A 57 9.94 -13.77 37.62
N LEU A 58 9.63 -15.03 37.29
CA LEU A 58 8.93 -15.39 36.08
C LEU A 58 7.53 -15.92 36.41
N PHE A 59 6.52 -15.26 35.86
CA PHE A 59 5.11 -15.60 36.02
C PHE A 59 4.54 -16.03 34.67
N GLN A 60 3.64 -17.02 34.68
CA GLN A 60 2.97 -17.49 33.47
C GLN A 60 1.46 -17.71 33.68
N ALA A 61 0.68 -17.50 32.63
CA ALA A 61 -0.72 -17.89 32.55
C ALA A 61 -1.04 -18.38 31.15
N THR A 62 -1.81 -19.46 31.04
CA THR A 62 -2.29 -19.97 29.75
C THR A 62 -3.75 -19.59 29.58
N CYS A 63 -4.06 -18.77 28.59
CA CYS A 63 -5.43 -18.40 28.25
C CYS A 63 -5.83 -19.04 26.92
N ARG A 64 -7.12 -19.35 26.78
CA ARG A 64 -7.70 -19.87 25.54
C ARG A 64 -8.18 -18.71 24.68
N LEU A 65 -7.61 -18.57 23.50
CA LEU A 65 -7.81 -17.43 22.60
C LEU A 65 -8.41 -17.91 21.28
N ALA A 66 -9.33 -17.14 20.72
CA ALA A 66 -9.78 -17.38 19.34
C ALA A 66 -8.61 -17.09 18.37
N PRO A 67 -8.62 -17.64 17.15
CA PRO A 67 -7.70 -17.22 16.11
C PRO A 67 -7.82 -15.73 15.84
N GLY A 68 -6.69 -15.03 15.79
CA GLY A 68 -6.68 -13.60 15.55
C GLY A 68 -5.69 -12.84 16.44
N MET A 69 -5.79 -11.51 16.35
CA MET A 69 -4.95 -10.58 17.10
C MET A 69 -5.61 -10.23 18.43
N HIS A 70 -4.91 -10.48 19.53
CA HIS A 70 -5.35 -10.13 20.88
C HIS A 70 -4.43 -9.08 21.49
N GLN A 71 -5.02 -8.01 21.99
CA GLN A 71 -4.29 -7.02 22.79
C GLN A 71 -4.38 -7.42 24.26
N TYR A 72 -3.29 -7.24 25.02
CA TYR A 72 -3.23 -7.58 26.43
C TYR A 72 -2.29 -6.66 27.20
N LYS A 73 -2.45 -6.62 28.52
CA LYS A 73 -1.63 -5.84 29.43
C LYS A 73 -1.50 -6.60 30.75
N PHE A 74 -0.38 -6.39 31.43
CA PHE A 74 -0.15 -6.96 32.76
C PHE A 74 -0.59 -5.97 33.83
N TYR A 75 -1.20 -6.49 34.89
CA TYR A 75 -1.52 -5.73 36.08
C TYR A 75 -0.69 -6.29 37.22
N VAL A 76 0.34 -5.55 37.63
CA VAL A 76 1.41 -5.99 38.53
C VAL A 76 1.42 -5.08 39.75
N ASP A 77 1.12 -5.64 40.92
CA ASP A 77 1.17 -4.94 42.22
C ASP A 77 0.37 -3.62 42.26
N GLY A 78 -0.73 -3.56 41.52
CA GLY A 78 -1.60 -2.38 41.46
C GLY A 78 -1.37 -1.47 40.25
N GLU A 79 -0.31 -1.71 39.48
CA GLU A 79 0.11 -0.88 38.36
C GLU A 79 -0.06 -1.60 37.01
N TRP A 80 -0.51 -0.86 35.99
CA TRP A 80 -0.64 -1.37 34.64
C TRP A 80 0.71 -1.33 33.91
N ARG A 81 1.23 -2.50 33.53
CA ARG A 81 2.51 -2.67 32.85
C ARG A 81 2.35 -3.43 31.55
N HIS A 82 3.28 -3.22 30.63
CA HIS A 82 3.42 -4.01 29.42
C HIS A 82 4.84 -4.57 29.40
N ASP A 83 5.04 -5.70 28.74
CA ASP A 83 6.38 -6.26 28.51
C ASP A 83 7.02 -5.49 27.34
N GLU A 84 8.12 -4.79 27.60
CA GLU A 84 8.82 -3.98 26.60
C GLU A 84 9.52 -4.83 25.52
N HIS A 85 9.70 -6.13 25.78
CA HIS A 85 10.30 -7.09 24.84
C HIS A 85 9.26 -7.83 24.00
N GLU A 86 7.97 -7.70 24.32
CA GLU A 86 6.87 -8.26 23.54
C GLU A 86 6.26 -7.18 22.61
N PRO A 87 5.68 -7.58 21.46
CA PRO A 87 5.08 -6.63 20.52
C PRO A 87 4.04 -5.77 21.22
N SER A 88 3.99 -4.47 20.90
CA SER A 88 3.07 -3.54 21.56
C SER A 88 2.44 -2.56 20.57
N VAL A 89 1.30 -1.99 20.96
CA VAL A 89 0.59 -0.91 20.26
C VAL A 89 0.19 0.15 21.27
N SER A 90 0.23 1.42 20.84
CA SER A 90 -0.36 2.54 21.57
C SER A 90 -1.82 2.72 21.15
N GLY A 91 -2.75 2.63 22.10
CA GLY A 91 -4.19 2.79 21.87
C GLY A 91 -4.89 3.56 22.99
N SER A 92 -6.22 3.44 23.07
CA SER A 92 -7.05 4.08 24.10
C SER A 92 -6.71 3.66 25.53
N TYR A 93 -6.08 2.49 25.71
CA TYR A 93 -5.63 1.95 27.00
C TYR A 93 -4.13 2.20 27.29
N GLY A 94 -3.52 3.15 26.57
CA GLY A 94 -2.09 3.39 26.57
C GLY A 94 -1.32 2.34 25.75
N ILE A 95 -0.08 2.06 26.14
CA ILE A 95 0.73 1.01 25.52
C ILE A 95 0.26 -0.35 26.04
N VAL A 96 -0.14 -1.22 25.12
CA VAL A 96 -0.59 -2.60 25.39
C VAL A 96 0.21 -3.57 24.53
N ASN A 97 0.48 -4.77 25.03
CA ASN A 97 1.09 -5.81 24.24
C ASN A 97 0.09 -6.43 23.25
N ILE A 98 0.61 -7.06 22.19
CA ILE A 98 -0.17 -7.77 21.18
C ILE A 98 0.35 -9.19 21.05
N VAL A 99 -0.57 -10.15 20.97
CA VAL A 99 -0.28 -11.53 20.62
C VAL A 99 -1.15 -11.97 19.45
N PHE A 100 -0.58 -12.77 18.56
CA PHE A 100 -1.32 -13.37 17.44
C PHE A 100 -1.47 -14.88 17.64
N VAL A 101 -2.65 -15.38 17.32
CA VAL A 101 -2.99 -16.80 17.42
C VAL A 101 -3.38 -17.29 16.03
N THR A 102 -2.51 -18.10 15.43
CA THR A 102 -2.75 -18.76 14.15
C THR A 102 -3.62 -20.01 14.33
N ARG A 103 -4.37 -20.39 13.29
CA ARG A 103 -4.86 -21.76 13.15
C ARG A 103 -3.69 -22.62 12.69
N GLU A 104 -2.99 -23.29 13.60
CA GLU A 104 -2.08 -24.35 13.19
C GLU A 104 -2.87 -25.58 12.74
N PRO A 105 -2.49 -26.26 11.64
CA PRO A 105 -2.80 -27.66 11.42
C PRO A 105 -1.85 -28.51 12.29
N ASP A 106 -2.43 -29.40 13.09
CA ASP A 106 -1.76 -30.25 14.08
C ASP A 106 -0.39 -30.80 13.61
N SER A 107 0.67 -30.39 14.30
CA SER A 107 1.94 -31.12 14.34
C SER A 107 2.17 -31.54 15.79
N LEU A 108 1.71 -32.74 16.12
CA LEU A 108 1.84 -33.34 17.45
C LEU A 108 3.33 -33.48 17.83
N THR A 109 3.74 -32.76 18.87
CA THR A 109 4.97 -33.03 19.63
C THR A 109 4.75 -34.33 20.43
N ALA A 110 5.35 -35.43 20.00
CA ALA A 110 5.43 -36.64 20.82
C ALA A 110 6.55 -36.47 21.88
N PRO A 111 6.33 -36.88 23.15
CA PRO A 111 7.37 -36.83 24.17
C PRO A 111 8.39 -37.97 23.98
N LEU A 112 9.67 -37.61 23.99
CA LEU A 112 10.80 -38.52 24.04
C LEU A 112 10.74 -39.39 25.32
N SER A 113 10.78 -40.71 25.14
CA SER A 113 11.06 -41.67 26.22
C SER A 113 12.49 -42.20 26.10
N PRO A 114 13.23 -42.43 27.20
CA PRO A 114 14.62 -42.89 27.18
C PRO A 114 14.74 -44.43 27.29
N GLY A 115 15.68 -45.04 26.57
CA GLY A 115 16.02 -46.46 26.71
C GLY A 115 17.15 -46.96 25.81
N THR A 116 18.39 -46.80 26.29
CA THR A 116 19.61 -47.67 26.27
C THR A 116 20.01 -48.55 25.05
N PRO A 117 21.32 -48.94 24.95
CA PRO A 117 22.06 -49.11 23.69
C PRO A 117 22.42 -50.57 23.36
N GLY A 118 22.73 -50.83 22.08
CA GLY A 118 23.26 -52.14 21.66
C GLY A 118 23.75 -52.22 20.21
N SER A 119 25.07 -52.07 20.05
CA SER A 119 25.98 -52.89 19.21
C SER A 119 25.64 -53.22 17.74
N GLY A 120 26.53 -52.83 16.81
CA GLY A 120 26.85 -53.68 15.64
C GLY A 120 27.30 -53.02 14.32
N ILE A 121 28.61 -52.75 14.18
CA ILE A 121 29.51 -53.04 13.01
C ILE A 121 29.18 -52.34 11.64
N ASN A 122 29.95 -51.31 11.21
CA ASN A 122 31.01 -51.27 10.17
C ASN A 122 30.61 -51.84 8.77
N MET A 123 30.86 -51.26 7.58
CA MET A 123 31.85 -50.29 7.06
C MET A 123 31.45 -49.82 5.62
N GLU A 124 31.96 -48.63 5.21
CA GLU A 124 32.31 -48.16 3.83
C GLU A 124 31.20 -48.01 2.75
N VAL A 125 31.12 -46.95 1.93
CA VAL A 125 32.16 -46.21 1.18
C VAL A 125 31.74 -44.74 0.95
N ASP A 126 32.71 -43.82 1.08
CA ASP A 126 32.61 -42.39 0.77
C ASP A 126 32.29 -42.10 -0.71
N HIS A 127 31.34 -41.19 -0.93
CA HIS A 127 31.32 -40.35 -2.13
C HIS A 127 31.04 -38.91 -1.70
N GLU A 128 32.12 -38.16 -1.45
CA GLU A 128 32.06 -36.72 -1.20
C GLU A 128 31.45 -36.00 -2.41
N THR A 129 30.17 -35.64 -2.28
CA THR A 129 29.56 -34.58 -3.08
C THR A 129 29.22 -33.48 -2.10
N PHE A 130 29.93 -32.36 -2.19
CA PHE A 130 29.74 -31.16 -1.38
C PHE A 130 28.26 -30.71 -1.40
N GLN A 131 27.48 -31.20 -0.45
CA GLN A 131 26.23 -30.57 -0.06
C GLN A 131 26.61 -29.32 0.72
N HIS A 132 26.63 -28.19 0.02
CA HIS A 132 26.45 -26.90 0.68
C HIS A 132 25.14 -26.96 1.46
N THR A 133 25.25 -27.14 2.78
CA THR A 133 24.26 -26.77 3.77
C THR A 133 24.08 -25.26 3.72
N GLY A 134 23.35 -24.80 2.71
CA GLY A 134 22.69 -23.51 2.74
C GLY A 134 21.38 -23.70 3.48
N THR A 135 21.34 -23.31 4.76
CA THR A 135 20.10 -23.12 5.51
C THR A 135 19.32 -21.98 4.85
N GLY A 136 18.65 -22.29 3.74
CA GLY A 136 17.65 -21.40 3.16
C GLY A 136 16.55 -21.27 4.19
N LEU A 137 16.47 -20.11 4.85
CA LEU A 137 15.26 -19.63 5.51
C LEU A 137 14.19 -19.49 4.42
N GLY A 138 13.58 -20.61 4.05
CA GLY A 138 12.36 -20.62 3.28
C GLY A 138 11.31 -19.86 4.07
N ILE A 139 10.67 -18.88 3.43
CA ILE A 139 9.58 -18.13 4.04
C ILE A 139 8.53 -19.15 4.47
N LEU A 140 8.20 -19.20 5.75
CA LEU A 140 7.12 -20.04 6.22
C LEU A 140 5.82 -19.42 5.71
N GLU A 141 4.99 -20.16 4.98
CA GLU A 141 3.69 -19.64 4.47
C GLU A 141 2.84 -19.05 5.62
N SER A 142 2.98 -19.59 6.83
CA SER A 142 2.37 -19.04 8.04
C SER A 142 2.83 -17.64 8.42
N ASP A 143 4.08 -17.26 8.10
CA ASP A 143 4.61 -15.91 8.35
C ASP A 143 3.97 -14.90 7.39
N ILE A 144 3.76 -15.30 6.13
CA ILE A 144 3.01 -14.51 5.14
C ILE A 144 1.57 -14.31 5.62
N GLU A 145 0.90 -15.39 6.00
CA GLU A 145 -0.50 -15.34 6.41
C GLU A 145 -0.69 -14.54 7.70
N THR A 146 0.19 -14.72 8.70
CA THR A 146 0.20 -13.93 9.94
C THR A 146 0.35 -12.44 9.63
N SER A 147 1.30 -12.09 8.76
CA SER A 147 1.56 -10.70 8.42
C SER A 147 0.39 -10.07 7.63
N ARG A 148 -0.19 -10.80 6.68
CA ARG A 148 -1.40 -10.39 5.95
C ARG A 148 -2.57 -10.15 6.90
N HIS A 149 -2.77 -11.05 7.86
CA HIS A 149 -3.82 -10.90 8.85
C HIS A 149 -3.61 -9.68 9.74
N CYS A 150 -2.40 -9.45 10.25
CA CYS A 150 -2.07 -8.27 11.04
C CYS A 150 -2.34 -6.97 10.27
N ILE A 151 -1.93 -6.89 8.99
CA ILE A 151 -2.18 -5.73 8.14
C ILE A 151 -3.68 -5.58 7.86
N SER A 152 -4.39 -6.65 7.53
CA SER A 152 -5.84 -6.61 7.27
C SER A 152 -6.63 -6.17 8.51
N SER A 153 -6.26 -6.65 9.70
CA SER A 153 -6.84 -6.24 10.98
C SER A 153 -6.61 -4.75 11.26
N TYR A 154 -5.37 -4.27 11.05
CA TYR A 154 -5.04 -2.85 11.14
C TYR A 154 -5.90 -2.00 10.18
N LEU A 155 -5.95 -2.38 8.90
CA LEU A 155 -6.68 -1.65 7.87
C LEU A 155 -8.20 -1.64 8.10
N SER A 156 -8.74 -2.67 8.73
CA SER A 156 -10.17 -2.78 9.03
C SER A 156 -10.56 -2.03 10.30
N SER A 157 -9.64 -1.86 11.25
CA SER A 157 -9.87 -1.14 12.52
C SER A 157 -9.63 0.37 12.44
N HIS A 158 -8.97 0.85 11.39
CA HIS A 158 -8.68 2.27 11.18
C HIS A 158 -9.53 2.85 10.05
N THR A 159 -9.92 4.12 10.19
CA THR A 159 -10.77 4.82 9.23
C THR A 159 -9.98 5.75 8.31
N ALA A 160 -10.60 6.15 7.21
CA ALA A 160 -10.08 7.12 6.26
C ALA A 160 -9.72 8.46 6.92
N TYR A 161 -10.40 8.84 8.01
CA TYR A 161 -10.09 10.02 8.81
C TYR A 161 -8.64 10.04 9.30
N SER A 162 -8.04 8.86 9.58
CA SER A 162 -6.64 8.77 10.01
C SER A 162 -5.60 9.19 8.96
N LEU A 163 -6.03 9.36 7.69
CA LEU A 163 -5.19 9.86 6.61
C LEU A 163 -5.15 11.39 6.56
N LEU A 164 -6.10 12.07 7.21
CA LEU A 164 -6.17 13.53 7.19
C LEU A 164 -5.03 14.09 8.05
N PRO A 165 -4.26 15.07 7.54
CA PRO A 165 -3.33 15.81 8.38
C PRO A 165 -4.11 16.76 9.31
N ASP A 166 -3.49 17.14 10.44
CA ASP A 166 -4.07 18.12 11.38
C ASP A 166 -4.41 19.46 10.70
N SER A 167 -3.62 19.83 9.68
CA SER A 167 -3.89 20.94 8.78
C SER A 167 -3.44 20.59 7.37
N GLY A 168 -4.27 20.89 6.37
CA GLY A 168 -3.98 20.58 4.98
C GLY A 168 -4.75 21.47 4.00
N LYS A 169 -4.27 21.52 2.76
CA LYS A 169 -4.90 22.22 1.65
C LYS A 169 -5.47 21.19 0.68
N VAL A 170 -6.72 21.38 0.27
CA VAL A 170 -7.33 20.66 -0.85
C VAL A 170 -7.66 21.65 -1.96
N ILE A 171 -7.51 21.21 -3.21
CA ILE A 171 -7.77 22.03 -4.40
C ILE A 171 -8.78 21.26 -5.25
N ALA A 172 -9.85 21.93 -5.65
CA ALA A 172 -10.83 21.42 -6.60
C ALA A 172 -10.96 22.42 -7.76
N LEU A 173 -11.31 21.91 -8.95
CA LEU A 173 -11.47 22.72 -10.15
C LEU A 173 -12.93 22.70 -10.60
N ASP A 174 -13.42 23.86 -11.06
CA ASP A 174 -14.73 23.94 -11.72
C ASP A 174 -14.69 23.20 -13.06
N VAL A 175 -15.73 22.43 -13.37
CA VAL A 175 -15.83 21.69 -14.64
C VAL A 175 -15.86 22.60 -15.88
N ASN A 176 -16.21 23.86 -15.74
CA ASN A 176 -16.22 24.85 -16.81
C ASN A 176 -14.86 25.53 -17.01
N LEU A 177 -13.87 25.25 -16.17
CA LEU A 177 -12.52 25.75 -16.35
C LEU A 177 -11.94 25.24 -17.69
N PRO A 178 -11.30 26.11 -18.50
CA PRO A 178 -10.56 25.69 -19.69
C PRO A 178 -9.49 24.66 -19.35
N VAL A 179 -9.34 23.65 -20.20
CA VAL A 179 -8.40 22.54 -20.02
C VAL A 179 -6.96 23.03 -19.86
N LYS A 180 -6.55 24.03 -20.65
CA LYS A 180 -5.27 24.71 -20.52
C LYS A 180 -5.01 25.24 -19.10
N GLN A 181 -5.96 26.00 -18.57
CA GLN A 181 -5.83 26.60 -17.23
C GLN A 181 -5.78 25.52 -16.15
N ALA A 182 -6.58 24.47 -16.29
CA ALA A 182 -6.57 23.33 -15.38
C ALA A 182 -5.18 22.69 -15.26
N PHE A 183 -4.49 22.48 -16.38
CA PHE A 183 -3.14 21.89 -16.36
C PHE A 183 -2.08 22.83 -15.79
N HIS A 184 -2.18 24.13 -16.06
CA HIS A 184 -1.31 25.11 -15.41
C HIS A 184 -1.49 25.10 -13.90
N VAL A 185 -2.74 25.04 -13.40
CA VAL A 185 -3.01 24.94 -11.96
C VAL A 185 -2.41 23.66 -11.37
N LEU A 186 -2.55 22.50 -12.03
CA LEU A 186 -1.93 21.25 -11.56
C LEU A 186 -0.40 21.36 -11.46
N TYR A 187 0.24 21.95 -12.46
CA TYR A 187 1.70 22.16 -12.51
C TYR A 187 2.16 23.15 -11.42
N GLU A 188 1.59 24.35 -11.38
CA GLU A 188 1.96 25.42 -10.43
C GLU A 188 1.73 25.02 -8.98
N GLN A 189 0.64 24.30 -8.69
CA GLN A 189 0.34 23.83 -7.34
C GLN A 189 1.09 22.54 -6.99
N GLY A 190 1.82 21.94 -7.93
CA GLY A 190 2.55 20.70 -7.75
C GLY A 190 1.66 19.50 -7.36
N ILE A 191 0.38 19.52 -7.76
CA ILE A 191 -0.58 18.47 -7.44
C ILE A 191 -0.76 17.52 -8.64
N PRO A 192 -0.74 16.20 -8.42
CA PRO A 192 -0.86 15.26 -9.52
C PRO A 192 -2.30 15.10 -10.01
N VAL A 193 -3.30 15.40 -9.17
CA VAL A 193 -4.73 15.23 -9.47
C VAL A 193 -5.55 16.32 -8.80
N ALA A 194 -6.72 16.64 -9.37
CA ALA A 194 -7.68 17.56 -8.76
C ALA A 194 -9.13 17.05 -8.90
N PRO A 195 -9.92 16.99 -7.81
CA PRO A 195 -11.36 16.78 -7.87
C PRO A 195 -12.06 17.87 -8.69
N LEU A 196 -13.15 17.48 -9.35
CA LEU A 196 -13.93 18.33 -10.23
C LEU A 196 -15.28 18.66 -9.61
N TRP A 197 -15.54 19.95 -9.43
CA TRP A 197 -16.78 20.49 -8.88
C TRP A 197 -17.72 20.94 -10.00
N ASP A 198 -18.94 20.45 -9.99
CA ASP A 198 -20.01 20.92 -10.87
C ASP A 198 -20.95 21.82 -10.08
N LEU A 199 -20.83 23.14 -10.28
CA LEU A 199 -21.62 24.15 -9.59
C LEU A 199 -23.12 23.95 -9.84
N ASN A 200 -23.52 23.60 -11.06
CA ASN A 200 -24.93 23.42 -11.42
C ASN A 200 -25.56 22.21 -10.73
N ARG A 201 -24.76 21.16 -10.48
CA ARG A 201 -25.20 19.95 -9.79
C ARG A 201 -24.94 19.96 -8.28
N GLY A 202 -24.20 20.94 -7.77
CA GLY A 202 -23.82 21.03 -6.36
C GLY A 202 -23.02 19.83 -5.85
N LYS A 203 -22.19 19.20 -6.70
CA LYS A 203 -21.46 17.98 -6.30
C LYS A 203 -20.15 17.78 -7.05
N PHE A 204 -19.29 16.94 -6.47
CA PHE A 204 -18.11 16.43 -7.17
C PHE A 204 -18.50 15.39 -8.23
N VAL A 205 -18.00 15.55 -9.45
CA VAL A 205 -18.38 14.73 -10.62
C VAL A 205 -17.22 13.96 -11.24
N GLY A 206 -16.03 14.04 -10.65
CA GLY A 206 -14.87 13.26 -11.08
C GLY A 206 -13.55 13.83 -10.56
N VAL A 207 -12.46 13.32 -11.13
CA VAL A 207 -11.10 13.76 -10.86
C VAL A 207 -10.42 14.01 -12.20
N LEU A 208 -9.65 15.09 -12.30
CA LEU A 208 -8.73 15.35 -13.40
C LEU A 208 -7.34 14.84 -13.02
N SER A 209 -6.73 14.07 -13.91
CA SER A 209 -5.46 13.38 -13.70
C SER A 209 -4.51 13.56 -14.89
N PRO A 210 -3.23 13.19 -14.77
CA PRO A 210 -2.29 13.33 -15.87
C PRO A 210 -2.63 12.40 -17.04
N LEU A 211 -3.34 11.28 -16.78
CA LEU A 211 -3.87 10.42 -17.84
C LEU A 211 -4.89 11.15 -18.71
N ASP A 212 -5.69 12.05 -18.13
CA ASP A 212 -6.61 12.87 -18.92
C ASP A 212 -5.84 13.78 -19.86
N PHE A 213 -4.73 14.37 -19.41
CA PHE A 213 -3.89 15.21 -20.27
C PHE A 213 -3.24 14.41 -21.40
N ILE A 214 -2.72 13.21 -21.11
CA ILE A 214 -2.15 12.32 -22.12
C ILE A 214 -3.18 11.99 -23.20
N LEU A 215 -4.42 11.68 -22.80
CA LEU A 215 -5.49 11.37 -23.75
C LEU A 215 -5.92 12.60 -24.57
N ILE A 216 -5.92 13.80 -23.96
CA ILE A 216 -6.17 15.06 -24.68
C ILE A 216 -5.12 15.28 -25.76
N LEU A 217 -3.85 15.21 -25.40
CA LEU A 217 -2.76 15.45 -26.33
C LEU A 217 -2.72 14.41 -27.46
N LYS A 218 -3.00 13.14 -27.16
CA LYS A 218 -3.09 12.08 -28.19
C LYS A 218 -4.23 12.30 -29.16
N GLU A 219 -5.41 12.68 -28.67
CA GLU A 219 -6.57 12.93 -29.54
C GLU A 219 -6.30 14.12 -30.47
N LEU A 220 -5.82 15.24 -29.91
CA LEU A 220 -5.52 16.43 -30.70
C LEU A 220 -4.41 16.14 -31.73
N GLY A 221 -3.41 15.33 -31.39
CA GLY A 221 -2.37 14.90 -32.34
C GLY A 221 -2.89 14.01 -33.49
N ASN A 222 -3.90 13.16 -33.24
CA ASN A 222 -4.45 12.25 -34.25
C ASN A 222 -5.26 12.98 -35.34
N HIS A 223 -5.83 14.14 -35.04
CA HIS A 223 -6.63 14.91 -36.01
C HIS A 223 -5.79 15.71 -37.01
N GLY A 224 -4.46 15.59 -36.97
CA GLY A 224 -3.55 16.14 -37.97
C GLY A 224 -3.50 17.68 -38.02
N SER A 225 -4.26 18.37 -37.18
CA SER A 225 -4.06 19.78 -36.88
C SER A 225 -2.88 19.90 -35.92
N ASN A 226 -1.92 20.79 -36.24
CA ASN A 226 -1.02 21.31 -35.23
C ASN A 226 -1.87 21.69 -34.01
N LEU A 227 -1.52 21.22 -32.80
CA LEU A 227 -2.15 21.59 -31.54
C LEU A 227 -2.32 23.11 -31.49
N THR A 228 -3.44 23.65 -31.96
CA THR A 228 -3.59 25.10 -31.94
C THR A 228 -3.91 25.48 -30.52
N GLU A 229 -3.14 26.43 -29.96
CA GLU A 229 -3.36 26.98 -28.62
C GLU A 229 -4.85 27.32 -28.37
N GLY A 230 -5.57 27.71 -29.44
CA GLY A 230 -7.00 27.98 -29.44
C GLY A 230 -7.92 26.80 -29.11
N GLU A 231 -7.59 25.55 -29.47
CA GLU A 231 -8.44 24.39 -29.15
C GLU A 231 -8.39 24.06 -27.65
N LEU A 232 -7.19 24.12 -27.04
CA LEU A 232 -6.99 23.90 -25.60
C LEU A 232 -7.53 25.06 -24.73
N GLU A 233 -7.60 26.26 -25.30
CA GLU A 233 -8.21 27.44 -24.66
C GLU A 233 -9.73 27.44 -24.72
N THR A 234 -10.31 26.92 -25.80
CA THR A 234 -11.77 26.96 -26.01
C THR A 234 -12.49 25.77 -25.37
N HIS A 235 -11.85 24.62 -25.23
CA HIS A 235 -12.47 23.44 -24.62
C HIS A 235 -12.40 23.45 -23.08
N THR A 236 -13.57 23.34 -22.44
CA THR A 236 -13.70 23.17 -20.99
C THR A 236 -13.49 21.71 -20.56
N ILE A 237 -13.18 21.49 -19.27
CA ILE A 237 -13.05 20.12 -18.71
C ILE A 237 -14.34 19.32 -18.94
N ALA A 238 -15.52 19.93 -18.80
CA ALA A 238 -16.82 19.30 -19.03
C ALA A 238 -17.00 18.83 -20.47
N ALA A 239 -16.67 19.69 -21.44
CA ALA A 239 -16.74 19.37 -22.86
C ALA A 239 -15.82 18.18 -23.19
N TRP A 240 -14.59 18.23 -22.68
CA TRP A 240 -13.63 17.15 -22.87
C TRP A 240 -14.08 15.82 -22.26
N LYS A 241 -14.55 15.82 -21.01
CA LYS A 241 -15.03 14.58 -20.37
C LYS A 241 -16.21 13.96 -21.11
N SER A 242 -17.06 14.78 -21.74
CA SER A 242 -18.16 14.32 -22.57
C SER A 242 -17.66 13.68 -23.87
N ALA A 243 -16.67 14.28 -24.53
CA ALA A 243 -16.00 13.70 -25.71
C ALA A 243 -15.25 12.39 -25.37
N LYS A 244 -14.54 12.36 -24.24
CA LYS A 244 -13.82 11.19 -23.73
C LYS A 244 -14.74 9.97 -23.49
N GLN A 245 -16.00 10.17 -23.11
CA GLN A 245 -16.97 9.06 -22.97
C GLN A 245 -17.31 8.38 -24.30
N GLN A 246 -17.17 9.10 -25.43
CA GLN A 246 -17.33 8.54 -26.76
C GLN A 246 -16.04 7.83 -27.22
N ILE A 247 -14.88 8.45 -26.96
CA ILE A 247 -13.54 7.94 -27.34
C ILE A 247 -13.12 6.71 -26.52
N SER A 248 -13.47 6.64 -25.22
CA SER A 248 -13.13 5.49 -24.37
C SER A 248 -13.73 4.18 -24.87
N ARG A 249 -14.76 4.23 -25.71
CA ARG A 249 -15.36 3.06 -26.37
C ARG A 249 -14.45 2.47 -27.46
N GLN A 250 -13.55 3.26 -28.05
CA GLN A 250 -12.59 2.80 -29.07
C GLN A 250 -11.29 2.26 -28.46
N PHE A 251 -10.73 2.93 -27.44
CA PHE A 251 -9.44 2.53 -26.85
C PHE A 251 -9.54 1.45 -25.77
N TYR A 252 -10.69 1.28 -25.12
CA TYR A 252 -10.91 0.27 -24.08
C TYR A 252 -12.22 -0.50 -24.31
N PRO A 253 -12.27 -1.42 -25.29
CA PRO A 253 -13.49 -2.16 -25.65
C PRO A 253 -14.06 -3.05 -24.52
N HIS A 254 -13.27 -3.31 -23.46
CA HIS A 254 -13.67 -4.11 -22.30
C HIS A 254 -13.93 -3.30 -21.01
N SER A 255 -13.84 -1.96 -21.06
CA SER A 255 -14.23 -1.14 -19.91
C SER A 255 -15.74 -1.14 -19.78
N LYS A 256 -16.25 -1.72 -18.67
CA LYS A 256 -17.70 -1.80 -18.38
C LYS A 256 -18.40 -0.47 -18.69
N SER A 257 -19.31 -0.56 -19.64
CA SER A 257 -20.25 0.46 -20.09
C SER A 257 -21.08 0.98 -18.92
N GLY A 258 -20.75 2.16 -18.43
CA GLY A 258 -21.51 2.88 -17.43
C GLY A 258 -20.83 4.22 -17.18
N GLN A 259 -21.61 5.27 -17.00
CA GLN A 259 -21.14 6.55 -16.48
C GLN A 259 -20.31 6.26 -15.22
N ARG A 260 -18.97 6.26 -15.33
CA ARG A 260 -18.11 5.98 -14.17
C ARG A 260 -18.40 7.09 -13.16
N SER A 261 -19.23 6.77 -12.18
CA SER A 261 -19.51 7.64 -11.04
C SER A 261 -18.18 7.96 -10.37
N LEU A 262 -18.10 9.15 -9.77
CA LEU A 262 -16.94 9.49 -8.97
C LEU A 262 -16.74 8.40 -7.90
N VAL A 263 -15.55 7.81 -7.87
CA VAL A 263 -15.14 6.90 -6.80
C VAL A 263 -14.63 7.76 -5.65
N TYR A 264 -15.29 7.69 -4.50
CA TYR A 264 -14.92 8.44 -3.29
C TYR A 264 -15.10 7.56 -2.04
N ALA A 265 -14.56 8.03 -0.93
CA ALA A 265 -14.73 7.41 0.39
C ALA A 265 -15.27 8.43 1.40
N GLY A 266 -16.03 7.94 2.38
CA GLY A 266 -16.38 8.73 3.56
C GLY A 266 -15.23 8.78 4.57
N PRO A 267 -15.19 9.77 5.48
CA PRO A 267 -14.17 9.82 6.54
C PRO A 267 -14.22 8.61 7.49
N PHE A 268 -15.38 7.94 7.58
CA PHE A 268 -15.60 6.78 8.45
C PHE A 268 -15.45 5.43 7.74
N ASP A 269 -15.20 5.43 6.43
CA ASP A 269 -14.89 4.19 5.70
C ASP A 269 -13.58 3.60 6.25
N SER A 270 -13.45 2.27 6.28
CA SER A 270 -12.21 1.63 6.73
C SER A 270 -11.07 1.87 5.74
N LEU A 271 -9.81 1.88 6.20
CA LEU A 271 -8.66 1.97 5.30
C LEU A 271 -8.60 0.79 4.33
N LYS A 272 -9.12 -0.38 4.73
CA LYS A 272 -9.27 -1.55 3.86
C LYS A 272 -10.20 -1.24 2.69
N ASP A 273 -11.36 -0.64 2.94
CA ASP A 273 -12.33 -0.27 1.90
C ASP A 273 -11.76 0.79 0.97
N VAL A 274 -11.06 1.79 1.52
CA VAL A 274 -10.36 2.82 0.73
C VAL A 274 -9.32 2.18 -0.19
N ALA A 275 -8.47 1.28 0.33
CA ALA A 275 -7.46 0.59 -0.47
C ALA A 275 -8.10 -0.27 -1.57
N LEU A 276 -9.15 -1.05 -1.25
CA LEU A 276 -9.88 -1.87 -2.22
C LEU A 276 -10.55 -1.01 -3.30
N LYS A 277 -11.20 0.10 -2.94
CA LYS A 277 -11.79 1.04 -3.90
C LYS A 277 -10.73 1.58 -4.87
N ILE A 278 -9.52 1.90 -4.38
CA ILE A 278 -8.42 2.36 -5.22
C ILE A 278 -7.97 1.26 -6.20
N LEU A 279 -7.73 0.04 -5.70
CA LEU A 279 -7.27 -1.10 -6.51
C LEU A 279 -8.30 -1.55 -7.55
N GLN A 280 -9.56 -1.73 -7.15
CA GLN A 280 -10.63 -2.27 -8.01
C GLN A 280 -11.02 -1.31 -9.14
N ASN A 281 -10.83 0.00 -8.94
CA ASN A 281 -11.16 1.01 -9.94
C ASN A 281 -9.94 1.45 -10.77
N ASP A 282 -8.76 0.88 -10.51
CA ASP A 282 -7.48 1.25 -11.14
C ASP A 282 -7.23 2.77 -11.14
N VAL A 283 -7.49 3.39 -9.98
CA VAL A 283 -7.23 4.82 -9.75
C VAL A 283 -6.01 4.98 -8.86
N SER A 284 -5.37 6.15 -8.90
CA SER A 284 -4.23 6.42 -8.00
C SER A 284 -4.63 7.01 -6.66
N THR A 285 -5.77 7.67 -6.63
CA THR A 285 -6.23 8.52 -5.52
C THR A 285 -7.74 8.59 -5.54
N ILE A 286 -8.37 8.61 -4.36
CA ILE A 286 -9.81 8.87 -4.23
C ILE A 286 -10.07 10.05 -3.29
N PRO A 287 -11.05 10.92 -3.58
CA PRO A 287 -11.45 11.97 -2.65
C PRO A 287 -12.10 11.38 -1.40
N ILE A 288 -11.75 11.93 -0.24
CA ILE A 288 -12.50 11.74 1.01
C ILE A 288 -13.53 12.86 1.08
N ILE A 289 -14.81 12.49 0.99
CA ILE A 289 -15.93 13.42 0.97
C ILE A 289 -16.81 13.16 2.18
N HIS A 290 -17.13 14.23 2.90
CA HIS A 290 -18.12 14.18 3.97
C HIS A 290 -19.39 14.89 3.53
N SER A 291 -20.52 14.21 3.69
CA SER A 291 -21.84 14.78 3.49
C SER A 291 -22.63 14.55 4.77
N SER A 292 -22.85 15.59 5.58
CA SER A 292 -23.74 15.50 6.73
C SER A 292 -25.17 15.82 6.28
N ALA A 293 -26.16 15.14 6.86
CA ALA A 293 -27.56 15.43 6.58
C ALA A 293 -28.02 16.76 7.21
N HIS A 294 -27.24 17.33 8.14
CA HIS A 294 -27.62 18.47 8.96
C HIS A 294 -26.98 19.82 8.53
N ASP A 295 -25.84 19.82 7.82
CA ASP A 295 -25.11 21.07 7.45
C ASP A 295 -25.42 21.63 6.06
N GLY A 296 -26.47 21.16 5.39
CA GLY A 296 -26.99 21.80 4.18
C GLY A 296 -26.23 21.46 2.88
N PHE A 297 -26.98 20.82 1.98
CA PHE A 297 -26.89 20.81 0.51
C PHE A 297 -25.58 20.44 -0.23
N PHE A 298 -24.36 20.55 0.33
CA PHE A 298 -23.12 20.37 -0.44
C PHE A 298 -22.10 19.42 0.21
N PRO A 299 -21.54 18.45 -0.54
CA PRO A 299 -20.48 17.58 -0.06
C PRO A 299 -19.18 18.35 0.22
N GLN A 300 -18.56 18.09 1.37
CA GLN A 300 -17.28 18.69 1.78
C GLN A 300 -16.12 17.79 1.36
N LEU A 301 -15.17 18.34 0.61
CA LEU A 301 -13.91 17.66 0.28
C LEU A 301 -12.93 17.80 1.44
N LEU A 302 -12.60 16.69 2.09
CA LEU A 302 -11.70 16.70 3.25
C LEU A 302 -10.25 16.39 2.87
N HIS A 303 -10.03 15.43 1.97
CA HIS A 303 -8.69 14.97 1.62
C HIS A 303 -8.66 14.17 0.31
N LEU A 304 -7.46 13.84 -0.19
CA LEU A 304 -7.24 12.91 -1.30
C LEU A 304 -6.46 11.69 -0.82
N ALA A 305 -7.16 10.58 -0.57
CA ALA A 305 -6.55 9.35 -0.12
C ALA A 305 -5.76 8.66 -1.24
N SER A 306 -4.62 8.05 -0.89
CA SER A 306 -3.75 7.30 -1.79
C SER A 306 -3.19 6.07 -1.09
N LEU A 307 -2.78 5.06 -1.86
CA LEU A 307 -2.11 3.86 -1.31
C LEU A 307 -0.81 4.23 -0.60
N SER A 308 -0.05 5.25 -1.05
CA SER A 308 1.15 5.71 -0.35
C SER A 308 0.83 6.28 1.03
N GLY A 309 -0.29 7.02 1.16
CA GLY A 309 -0.74 7.53 2.46
C GLY A 309 -1.12 6.42 3.42
N ILE A 310 -1.85 5.41 2.94
CA ILE A 310 -2.20 4.22 3.73
C ILE A 310 -0.93 3.43 4.11
N LEU A 311 0.01 3.25 3.17
CA LEU A 311 1.27 2.55 3.41
C LEU A 311 2.12 3.27 4.46
N LYS A 312 2.15 4.61 4.43
CA LYS A 312 2.80 5.43 5.46
C LYS A 312 2.19 5.22 6.84
N CYS A 313 0.86 5.07 6.92
CA CYS A 313 0.18 4.73 8.18
C CYS A 313 0.57 3.34 8.68
N ILE A 314 0.63 2.33 7.80
CA ILE A 314 1.13 0.98 8.12
C ILE A 314 2.57 1.05 8.65
N CYS A 315 3.48 1.70 7.91
CA CYS A 315 4.89 1.83 8.30
C CYS A 315 5.05 2.55 9.65
N ARG A 316 4.21 3.57 9.92
CA ARG A 316 4.22 4.28 11.21
C ARG A 316 3.73 3.38 12.35
N TYR A 317 2.65 2.64 12.13
CA TYR A 317 2.03 1.80 13.17
C TYR A 317 2.92 0.63 13.56
N PHE A 318 3.53 -0.05 12.59
CA PHE A 318 4.35 -1.24 12.84
C PHE A 318 5.84 -0.95 13.04
N ARG A 319 6.26 0.32 13.11
CA ARG A 319 7.67 0.72 13.24
C ARG A 319 8.42 0.01 14.38
N HIS A 320 7.74 -0.22 15.49
CA HIS A 320 8.31 -0.84 16.70
C HIS A 320 7.81 -2.27 16.93
N SER A 321 7.07 -2.83 15.98
CA SER A 321 6.36 -4.10 16.13
C SER A 321 6.76 -5.09 15.03
N SER A 322 8.06 -5.19 14.75
CA SER A 322 8.63 -6.03 13.69
C SER A 322 8.26 -7.50 13.81
N ARG A 323 8.05 -7.98 15.04
CA ARG A 323 7.58 -9.36 15.32
C ARG A 323 6.15 -9.62 14.84
N CYS A 324 5.31 -8.60 14.64
CA CYS A 324 3.97 -8.76 14.08
C CYS A 324 3.98 -8.92 12.56
N LEU A 325 5.08 -8.55 11.89
CA LEU A 325 5.21 -8.61 10.43
C LEU A 325 6.56 -9.25 10.04
N PRO A 326 6.75 -10.55 10.30
CA PRO A 326 7.99 -11.26 9.95
C PRO A 326 8.40 -11.10 8.47
N ILE A 327 7.42 -10.94 7.56
CA ILE A 327 7.69 -10.70 6.14
C ILE A 327 8.48 -9.42 5.84
N LEU A 328 8.48 -8.44 6.74
CA LEU A 328 9.13 -7.14 6.50
C LEU A 328 10.65 -7.26 6.36
N HIS A 329 11.24 -8.27 7.00
CA HIS A 329 12.67 -8.55 6.94
C HIS A 329 13.06 -9.46 5.77
N GLN A 330 12.08 -9.97 5.02
CA GLN A 330 12.36 -10.84 3.88
C GLN A 330 12.91 -10.02 2.71
N PRO A 331 13.93 -10.54 1.99
CA PRO A 331 14.40 -9.96 0.74
C PRO A 331 13.26 -9.84 -0.27
N ILE A 332 13.21 -8.76 -1.04
CA ILE A 332 12.11 -8.55 -1.97
C ILE A 332 12.11 -9.56 -3.12
N CYS A 333 13.28 -10.08 -3.51
CA CYS A 333 13.39 -11.12 -4.54
C CYS A 333 12.89 -12.50 -4.10
N SER A 334 12.73 -12.76 -2.79
CA SER A 334 12.11 -14.00 -2.30
C SER A 334 10.59 -13.91 -2.24
N LEU A 335 10.02 -12.72 -2.44
CA LEU A 335 8.60 -12.47 -2.44
C LEU A 335 8.08 -12.39 -3.88
N SER A 336 6.90 -12.97 -4.14
CA SER A 336 6.21 -12.90 -5.42
C SER A 336 5.50 -11.55 -5.62
N ILE A 337 6.21 -10.44 -5.41
CA ILE A 337 5.69 -9.07 -5.48
C ILE A 337 6.32 -8.33 -6.65
N GLY A 338 5.49 -7.64 -7.44
CA GLY A 338 5.93 -6.80 -8.55
C GLY A 338 6.08 -7.54 -9.87
N THR A 339 6.62 -6.85 -10.86
CA THR A 339 6.89 -7.39 -12.20
C THR A 339 8.40 -7.47 -12.40
N TRP A 340 8.88 -8.66 -12.75
CA TRP A 340 10.31 -8.95 -12.91
C TRP A 340 10.66 -9.19 -14.38
N VAL A 341 11.91 -8.91 -14.76
CA VAL A 341 12.43 -9.27 -16.08
C VAL A 341 12.42 -10.80 -16.19
N PRO A 342 11.87 -11.38 -17.28
CA PRO A 342 11.80 -12.83 -17.44
C PRO A 342 13.19 -13.46 -17.37
N LYS A 343 13.34 -14.54 -16.60
CA LYS A 343 14.56 -15.35 -16.64
C LYS A 343 14.58 -16.19 -17.91
N ILE A 344 15.77 -16.46 -18.44
CA ILE A 344 15.96 -17.30 -19.64
C ILE A 344 15.24 -18.64 -19.42
N GLY A 345 14.18 -18.90 -20.20
CA GLY A 345 13.35 -20.12 -20.12
C GLY A 345 11.92 -19.94 -19.57
N GLU A 346 11.56 -18.78 -19.03
CA GLU A 346 10.18 -18.48 -18.59
C GLU A 346 9.37 -17.83 -19.74
N SER A 347 8.37 -18.55 -20.25
CA SER A 347 7.66 -18.18 -21.48
C SER A 347 6.39 -17.34 -21.29
N ASN A 348 5.98 -17.01 -20.05
CA ASN A 348 4.64 -16.47 -19.77
C ASN A 348 4.58 -15.24 -18.85
N THR A 349 5.66 -14.48 -18.63
CA THR A 349 5.63 -13.25 -17.83
C THR A 349 5.44 -12.01 -18.70
N LYS A 350 4.56 -11.09 -18.26
CA LYS A 350 4.34 -9.78 -18.92
C LYS A 350 5.67 -9.04 -18.97
N THR A 351 6.19 -8.78 -20.17
CA THR A 351 7.48 -8.12 -20.35
C THR A 351 7.50 -6.76 -19.66
N LEU A 352 8.55 -6.52 -18.87
CA LEU A 352 8.76 -5.23 -18.23
C LEU A 352 9.01 -4.16 -19.31
N ALA A 353 8.08 -3.21 -19.43
CA ALA A 353 8.23 -2.09 -20.35
C ALA A 353 9.41 -1.20 -19.92
N MET A 354 10.25 -0.80 -20.88
CA MET A 354 11.40 0.08 -20.69
C MET A 354 11.48 1.08 -21.84
N LEU A 355 12.01 2.28 -21.56
CA LEU A 355 12.20 3.34 -22.55
C LEU A 355 13.68 3.64 -22.77
N ARG A 356 14.05 3.95 -24.00
CA ARG A 356 15.34 4.58 -24.30
C ARG A 356 15.23 6.11 -24.17
N PRO A 357 16.29 6.83 -23.79
CA PRO A 357 16.25 8.29 -23.61
C PRO A 357 15.89 9.06 -24.88
N ASN A 358 16.28 8.52 -26.04
CA ASN A 358 16.03 9.07 -27.36
C ASN A 358 14.66 8.66 -27.93
N ALA A 359 13.89 7.83 -27.23
CA ALA A 359 12.53 7.52 -27.65
C ALA A 359 11.69 8.80 -27.69
N SER A 360 10.78 8.89 -28.66
CA SER A 360 9.84 10.01 -28.74
C SER A 360 8.92 10.06 -27.52
N LEU A 361 8.47 11.25 -27.17
CA LEU A 361 7.49 11.44 -26.11
C LEU A 361 6.15 10.78 -26.49
N SER A 362 5.73 10.89 -27.76
CA SER A 362 4.56 10.21 -28.32
C SER A 362 4.57 8.69 -28.05
N SER A 363 5.67 8.01 -28.37
CA SER A 363 5.81 6.57 -28.13
C SER A 363 5.83 6.23 -26.63
N ALA A 364 6.45 7.06 -25.79
CA ALA A 364 6.42 6.88 -24.34
C ALA A 364 5.00 7.03 -23.76
N LEU A 365 4.22 8.01 -24.24
CA LEU A 365 2.83 8.21 -23.86
C LEU A 365 1.94 7.07 -24.31
N ALA A 366 2.14 6.55 -25.53
CA ALA A 366 1.44 5.35 -26.00
C ALA A 366 1.73 4.14 -25.10
N LEU A 367 3.01 3.89 -24.78
CA LEU A 367 3.42 2.77 -23.95
C LEU A 367 2.84 2.85 -22.52
N LEU A 368 2.74 4.05 -21.92
CA LEU A 368 2.09 4.27 -20.61
C LEU A 368 0.60 3.90 -20.61
N VAL A 369 -0.09 4.13 -21.73
CA VAL A 369 -1.52 3.87 -21.91
C VAL A 369 -1.75 2.38 -22.19
N GLU A 370 -0.97 1.80 -23.11
CA GLU A 370 -1.06 0.39 -23.54
C GLU A 370 -0.68 -0.59 -22.43
N ALA A 371 0.45 -0.35 -21.77
CA ALA A 371 0.90 -1.20 -20.67
C ALA A 371 0.06 -1.02 -19.39
N GLN A 372 -0.81 0.01 -19.35
CA GLN A 372 -1.61 0.45 -18.20
C GLN A 372 -0.76 0.79 -16.97
N VAL A 373 0.45 1.31 -17.18
CA VAL A 373 1.37 1.69 -16.11
C VAL A 373 1.47 3.21 -15.95
N SER A 374 1.69 3.67 -14.73
CA SER A 374 1.79 5.10 -14.41
C SER A 374 3.21 5.66 -14.53
N SER A 375 4.21 4.82 -14.81
CA SER A 375 5.61 5.18 -14.99
C SER A 375 6.39 4.03 -15.61
N ILE A 376 7.45 4.36 -16.37
CA ILE A 376 8.29 3.43 -17.11
C ILE A 376 9.77 3.78 -16.85
N PRO A 377 10.63 2.80 -16.52
CA PRO A 377 12.07 3.02 -16.41
C PRO A 377 12.68 3.49 -17.73
N VAL A 378 13.58 4.47 -17.65
CA VAL A 378 14.41 4.91 -18.78
C VAL A 378 15.80 4.32 -18.60
N VAL A 379 16.29 3.59 -19.60
CA VAL A 379 17.51 2.76 -19.52
C VAL A 379 18.45 3.04 -20.69
N ASN A 380 19.75 2.88 -20.47
CA ASN A 380 20.76 2.91 -21.54
C ASN A 380 20.79 1.59 -22.33
N ASP A 381 21.67 1.47 -23.31
CA ASP A 381 21.77 0.27 -24.17
C ASP A 381 22.14 -1.02 -23.43
N ASN A 382 22.71 -0.92 -22.22
CA ASN A 382 23.03 -2.06 -21.35
C ASN A 382 21.92 -2.37 -20.33
N ASP A 383 20.72 -1.81 -20.53
CA ASP A 383 19.56 -1.87 -19.63
C ASP A 383 19.83 -1.35 -18.19
N SER A 384 20.88 -0.55 -18.02
CA SER A 384 21.16 0.16 -16.78
C SER A 384 20.22 1.35 -16.66
N LEU A 385 19.63 1.48 -15.47
CA LEU A 385 18.69 2.54 -15.13
C LEU A 385 19.34 3.92 -15.20
N LEU A 386 18.73 4.82 -15.97
CA LEU A 386 19.11 6.23 -16.09
C LEU A 386 18.13 7.13 -15.36
N ASP A 387 16.83 6.96 -15.60
CA ASP A 387 15.76 7.74 -14.97
C ASP A 387 14.43 6.99 -15.01
N ILE A 388 13.33 7.65 -14.67
CA ILE A 388 11.96 7.13 -14.77
C ILE A 388 11.04 8.21 -15.37
N TYR A 389 10.29 7.83 -16.40
CA TYR A 389 9.27 8.70 -16.98
C TYR A 389 7.89 8.33 -16.42
N SER A 390 7.24 9.25 -15.73
CA SER A 390 5.95 9.06 -15.08
C SER A 390 4.84 9.82 -15.79
N ARG A 391 3.58 9.34 -15.71
CA ARG A 391 2.42 10.09 -16.25
C ARG A 391 2.35 11.50 -15.68
N SER A 392 2.77 11.73 -14.43
CA SER A 392 2.82 13.07 -13.83
C SER A 392 3.77 14.03 -14.53
N ASP A 393 4.77 13.53 -15.25
CA ASP A 393 5.78 14.38 -15.89
C ASP A 393 5.23 15.13 -17.08
N ILE A 394 4.10 14.67 -17.64
CA ILE A 394 3.42 15.36 -18.73
C ILE A 394 2.93 16.76 -18.32
N THR A 395 2.64 17.00 -17.04
CA THR A 395 2.23 18.33 -16.58
C THR A 395 3.37 19.35 -16.66
N ALA A 396 4.64 18.92 -16.71
CA ALA A 396 5.77 19.81 -16.90
C ALA A 396 5.76 20.48 -18.27
N LEU A 397 5.07 19.92 -19.27
CA LEU A 397 4.86 20.61 -20.55
C LEU A 397 4.06 21.91 -20.38
N ALA A 398 3.28 22.03 -19.30
CA ALA A 398 2.53 23.25 -18.99
C ALA A 398 3.43 24.44 -18.62
N LYS A 399 4.66 24.14 -18.17
CA LYS A 399 5.68 25.15 -17.91
C LYS A 399 5.95 25.94 -19.19
N ASP A 400 5.94 27.27 -19.07
CA ASP A 400 6.23 28.20 -20.18
C ASP A 400 5.38 27.96 -21.44
N LYS A 401 4.20 27.32 -21.29
CA LYS A 401 3.29 26.92 -22.38
C LYS A 401 3.95 26.00 -23.42
N VAL A 402 4.96 25.23 -23.04
CA VAL A 402 5.77 24.45 -23.97
C VAL A 402 4.95 23.46 -24.82
N TYR A 403 3.82 22.94 -24.31
CA TYR A 403 2.89 22.11 -25.12
C TYR A 403 2.28 22.81 -26.35
N THR A 404 2.25 24.14 -26.44
CA THR A 404 1.68 24.85 -27.62
C THR A 404 2.59 24.83 -28.83
N HIS A 405 3.87 24.47 -28.66
CA HIS A 405 4.89 24.54 -29.70
C HIS A 405 5.63 23.21 -29.92
N ILE A 406 5.19 22.12 -29.29
CA ILE A 406 5.84 20.81 -29.41
C ILE A 406 5.08 19.89 -30.36
N HIS A 407 5.84 19.29 -31.28
CA HIS A 407 5.49 18.03 -31.92
C HIS A 407 5.92 16.87 -31.01
N LEU A 408 4.96 16.10 -30.49
CA LEU A 408 5.21 15.00 -29.53
C LEU A 408 6.15 13.92 -30.09
N ASP A 409 6.21 13.78 -31.41
CA ASP A 409 7.07 12.81 -32.10
C ASP A 409 8.53 13.28 -32.19
N GLU A 410 8.78 14.59 -32.17
CA GLU A 410 10.13 15.17 -32.25
C GLU A 410 10.80 15.30 -30.88
N MET A 411 9.99 15.53 -29.83
CA MET A 411 10.50 15.66 -28.47
C MET A 411 10.92 14.30 -27.93
N SER A 412 12.17 14.18 -27.49
CA SER A 412 12.65 12.97 -26.80
C SER A 412 12.20 12.92 -25.33
N VAL A 413 12.10 11.71 -24.77
CA VAL A 413 11.86 11.49 -23.34
C VAL A 413 12.90 12.21 -22.47
N TYR A 414 14.16 12.20 -22.90
CA TYR A 414 15.23 12.92 -22.20
C TYR A 414 14.93 14.42 -22.10
N GLN A 415 14.59 15.07 -23.22
CA GLN A 415 14.23 16.49 -23.22
C GLN A 415 12.99 16.77 -22.35
N ALA A 416 12.00 15.88 -22.38
CA ALA A 416 10.79 16.03 -21.56
C ALA A 416 11.10 15.99 -20.06
N LEU A 417 12.01 15.12 -19.63
CA LEU A 417 12.45 15.04 -18.24
C LEU A 417 13.18 16.32 -17.79
N GLN A 418 13.92 16.98 -18.68
CA GLN A 418 14.64 18.22 -18.37
C GLN A 418 13.68 19.40 -18.07
N LEU A 419 12.49 19.44 -18.67
CA LEU A 419 11.51 20.51 -18.40
C LEU A 419 11.02 20.51 -16.95
N GLY A 420 10.86 19.33 -16.35
CA GLY A 420 10.39 19.16 -14.97
C GLY A 420 11.48 19.28 -13.91
N GLN A 421 12.74 19.48 -14.31
CA GLN A 421 13.85 19.71 -13.39
C GLN A 421 13.99 21.21 -13.11
N ASP A 422 13.34 21.70 -12.06
CA ASP A 422 13.58 23.06 -11.58
C ASP A 422 14.94 23.12 -10.87
N SER A 423 15.79 24.04 -11.32
CA SER A 423 17.12 24.38 -10.79
C SER A 423 17.12 24.92 -9.34
N THR A 424 15.95 24.99 -8.68
CA THR A 424 15.74 25.53 -7.34
C THR A 424 15.57 24.48 -6.24
N LYS A 425 15.71 23.18 -6.55
CA LYS A 425 15.92 22.14 -5.52
C LYS A 425 17.41 21.85 -5.40
N PRO A 426 18.12 22.44 -4.41
CA PRO A 426 19.52 22.16 -4.21
C PRO A 426 19.64 20.79 -3.54
N ASN A 427 19.66 19.72 -4.32
CA ASN A 427 20.42 18.50 -4.01
C ASN A 427 20.34 17.49 -5.15
N GLY A 428 21.44 17.39 -5.90
CA GLY A 428 21.93 16.13 -6.47
C GLY A 428 21.23 15.63 -7.72
N PHE A 429 21.91 15.77 -8.85
CA PHE A 429 21.88 14.83 -9.97
C PHE A 429 21.64 13.38 -9.47
N PHE A 430 20.63 12.71 -10.01
CA PHE A 430 20.30 11.27 -9.82
C PHE A 430 19.63 10.78 -8.50
N GLY A 431 19.21 11.64 -7.55
CA GLY A 431 18.88 11.15 -6.20
C GLY A 431 17.40 11.00 -5.76
N GLN A 432 16.48 11.85 -6.23
CA GLN A 432 15.16 11.99 -5.57
C GLN A 432 13.95 11.48 -6.38
N ARG A 433 14.02 11.50 -7.71
CA ARG A 433 12.86 11.14 -8.56
C ARG A 433 12.72 9.62 -8.77
N CYS A 434 13.84 8.94 -8.97
CA CYS A 434 13.87 7.51 -9.17
C CYS A 434 14.19 6.79 -7.85
N GLN A 435 13.22 6.09 -7.28
CA GLN A 435 13.43 5.25 -6.10
C GLN A 435 13.90 3.87 -6.56
N MET A 436 15.06 3.43 -6.07
CA MET A 436 15.64 2.14 -6.42
C MET A 436 15.97 1.32 -5.17
N CYS A 437 15.86 -0.01 -5.33
CA CYS A 437 16.23 -1.01 -4.34
C CYS A 437 16.99 -2.15 -5.03
N LEU A 438 17.75 -2.90 -4.25
CA LEU A 438 18.34 -4.17 -4.69
C LEU A 438 17.34 -5.31 -4.49
N GLY A 439 17.45 -6.39 -5.26
CA GLY A 439 16.63 -7.59 -5.02
C GLY A 439 16.81 -8.18 -3.61
N THR A 440 17.99 -7.98 -3.01
CA THR A 440 18.34 -8.40 -1.65
C THR A 440 17.84 -7.44 -0.56
N ASP A 441 17.33 -6.26 -0.92
CA ASP A 441 16.77 -5.33 0.06
C ASP A 441 15.47 -5.89 0.65
N THR A 442 15.19 -5.52 1.90
CA THR A 442 14.01 -6.00 2.62
C THR A 442 12.71 -5.36 2.13
N LEU A 443 11.59 -6.06 2.28
CA LEU A 443 10.26 -5.51 2.00
C LEU A 443 10.00 -4.21 2.77
N GLN A 444 10.47 -4.10 4.01
CA GLN A 444 10.37 -2.87 4.79
C GLN A 444 10.97 -1.67 4.05
N LYS A 445 12.19 -1.83 3.53
CA LYS A 445 12.89 -0.75 2.81
C LYS A 445 12.12 -0.33 1.56
N VAL A 446 11.57 -1.30 0.82
CA VAL A 446 10.72 -1.03 -0.35
C VAL A 446 9.44 -0.27 0.05
N MET A 447 8.78 -0.68 1.13
CA MET A 447 7.59 -0.01 1.65
C MET A 447 7.87 1.43 2.09
N GLU A 448 8.98 1.66 2.81
CA GLU A 448 9.39 3.00 3.23
C GLU A 448 9.63 3.93 2.02
N ARG A 449 10.20 3.39 0.94
CA ARG A 449 10.41 4.12 -0.32
C ARG A 449 9.11 4.46 -1.02
N LEU A 450 8.18 3.49 -1.10
CA LEU A 450 6.85 3.66 -1.68
C LEU A 450 5.92 4.56 -0.84
N ALA A 451 6.15 4.64 0.47
CA ALA A 451 5.37 5.50 1.37
C ALA A 451 5.69 7.00 1.20
N ASN A 452 6.77 7.34 0.49
CA ASN A 452 7.11 8.73 0.19
C ASN A 452 6.05 9.35 -0.76
N PRO A 453 5.54 10.56 -0.44
CA PRO A 453 4.56 11.23 -1.29
C PRO A 453 5.05 11.36 -2.74
N GLY A 454 4.18 11.02 -3.70
CA GLY A 454 4.48 11.09 -5.13
C GLY A 454 5.19 9.86 -5.70
N VAL A 455 5.79 9.01 -4.86
CA VAL A 455 6.37 7.75 -5.31
C VAL A 455 5.27 6.73 -5.55
N ARG A 456 5.21 6.19 -6.77
CA ARG A 456 4.21 5.17 -7.16
C ARG A 456 4.81 3.80 -7.42
N ARG A 457 6.11 3.78 -7.74
CA ARG A 457 6.89 2.58 -8.05
C ARG A 457 8.32 2.71 -7.52
N VAL A 458 8.92 1.57 -7.20
CA VAL A 458 10.34 1.39 -6.90
C VAL A 458 10.93 0.46 -7.96
N ILE A 459 12.07 0.83 -8.50
CA ILE A 459 12.79 0.02 -9.49
C ILE A 459 13.76 -0.91 -8.77
N ILE A 460 13.72 -2.20 -9.11
CA ILE A 460 14.69 -3.17 -8.61
C ILE A 460 15.84 -3.26 -9.61
N VAL A 461 17.06 -3.10 -9.11
CA VAL A 461 18.27 -3.08 -9.92
C VAL A 461 19.33 -4.04 -9.39
N GLU A 462 20.16 -4.55 -10.31
CA GLU A 462 21.34 -5.32 -9.97
C GLU A 462 22.39 -4.42 -9.27
N ALA A 463 23.04 -4.96 -8.24
CA ALA A 463 24.14 -4.29 -7.57
C ALA A 463 25.31 -4.02 -8.54
N GLY A 464 25.85 -2.80 -8.49
CA GLY A 464 26.99 -2.39 -9.34
C GLY A 464 26.57 -1.91 -10.72
N SER A 465 25.97 -2.77 -11.56
CA SER A 465 25.62 -2.42 -12.94
C SER A 465 24.42 -1.49 -13.07
N LYS A 466 23.55 -1.44 -12.04
CA LYS A 466 22.24 -0.77 -12.07
C LYS A 466 21.31 -1.27 -13.18
N ARG A 467 21.57 -2.47 -13.72
CA ARG A 467 20.67 -3.11 -14.69
C ARG A 467 19.31 -3.32 -14.05
N VAL A 468 18.24 -2.96 -14.75
CA VAL A 468 16.87 -3.11 -14.24
C VAL A 468 16.50 -4.60 -14.20
N GLU A 469 16.11 -5.09 -13.03
CA GLU A 469 15.68 -6.47 -12.81
C GLU A 469 14.17 -6.59 -12.58
N GLY A 470 13.54 -5.52 -12.09
CA GLY A 470 12.12 -5.54 -11.79
C GLY A 470 11.56 -4.18 -11.42
N ILE A 471 10.25 -4.14 -11.22
CA ILE A 471 9.52 -2.96 -10.78
C ILE A 471 8.42 -3.35 -9.80
N ILE A 472 8.29 -2.58 -8.73
CA ILE A 472 7.29 -2.83 -7.68
C ILE A 472 6.46 -1.57 -7.53
N SER A 473 5.15 -1.71 -7.71
CA SER A 473 4.19 -0.62 -7.51
C SER A 473 3.52 -0.68 -6.14
N LEU A 474 2.93 0.44 -5.73
CA LEU A 474 2.01 0.48 -4.59
C LEU A 474 0.90 -0.57 -4.74
N GLY A 475 0.38 -0.77 -5.96
CA GLY A 475 -0.66 -1.75 -6.23
C GLY A 475 -0.22 -3.18 -5.91
N ASP A 476 1.00 -3.55 -6.31
CA ASP A 476 1.54 -4.90 -6.09
C ASP A 476 1.67 -5.22 -4.60
N VAL A 477 2.16 -4.26 -3.81
CA VAL A 477 2.30 -4.40 -2.35
C VAL A 477 0.94 -4.58 -1.68
N PHE A 478 -0.06 -3.77 -2.03
CA PHE A 478 -1.40 -3.91 -1.43
C PHE A 478 -2.13 -5.18 -1.90
N LYS A 479 -1.98 -5.58 -3.15
CA LYS A 479 -2.49 -6.86 -3.65
C LYS A 479 -1.91 -8.03 -2.86
N PHE A 480 -0.60 -8.00 -2.63
CA PHE A 480 0.08 -8.99 -1.80
C PHE A 480 -0.44 -9.02 -0.36
N PHE A 481 -0.65 -7.86 0.29
CA PHE A 481 -1.17 -7.81 1.66
C PHE A 481 -2.64 -8.20 1.78
N LEU A 482 -3.45 -7.87 0.77
CA LEU A 482 -4.89 -8.12 0.79
C LEU A 482 -5.28 -9.49 0.19
N GLY A 483 -4.30 -10.29 -0.23
CA GLY A 483 -4.54 -11.60 -0.85
C GLY A 483 -5.35 -11.51 -2.15
N SER A 484 -5.28 -10.37 -2.84
CA SER A 484 -6.01 -10.12 -4.09
C SER A 484 -5.07 -10.32 -5.29
N PRO A 485 -5.48 -11.03 -6.35
CA PRO A 485 -4.64 -11.25 -7.54
C PRO A 485 -4.33 -9.97 -8.34
#